data_AF-A0A2V9RF30-F1
#
_entry.id   AF-A0A2V9RF30-F1
#
_cell.length_a   1.000
_cell.length_b   1.000
_cell.length_c   1.000
_cell.angle_alpha   90.00
_cell.angle_beta   90.00
_cell.angle_gamma   90.00
#
_symmetry.space_group_name_H-M   'P 1'
#
loop_
_entity.id
_entity.type
_entity.pdbx_description
1 polymer ?
#
loop_
_entity_poly.entity_id
_entity_poly.type
_entity_poly.pdbx_seq_one_letter_code
_entity_poly.pdbx_strand_id
1 'polypeptide(L)'
;EIITAVRSVGVPSKNIVVFDRYSYEIDIGGYQTLLPAGIGVLGIEDGVGDISGYDLNVYCDVNFFGEWETRSYMASVVAQNVTKIINVPTMKDHSAAGVTGCLKNLGYGVFNNVARSHRAPYSFTDPLIGLMCSTEPLRSKSVLHIMDGMREVWHGGPLTQVQDFIFQAGTLLIGTDPVAIDTIELETIEKKRKEKGAPSIWQHDPKSITANNMEFFHDASKNLFYRRPGHVASAAKLGLGVGEMSKIDRRTMRLA
;
A
#
# COMPACT_ATOMS: atom_id res chain seq x y z
N GLU A 1 17.39 11.56 3.34
CA GLU A 1 17.86 10.88 2.11
C GLU A 1 17.02 11.10 0.86
N ILE A 2 15.76 10.62 0.75
CA ILE A 2 14.98 10.72 -0.51
C ILE A 2 14.92 12.16 -1.05
N ILE A 3 14.51 13.12 -0.21
CA ILE A 3 14.44 14.55 -0.59
C ILE A 3 15.81 15.10 -0.98
N THR A 4 16.87 14.73 -0.26
CA THR A 4 18.24 15.14 -0.57
C THR A 4 18.66 14.65 -1.95
N ALA A 5 18.38 13.39 -2.28
CA ALA A 5 18.67 12.82 -3.59
C ALA A 5 17.87 13.52 -4.70
N VAL A 6 16.58 13.77 -4.50
CA VAL A 6 15.73 14.50 -5.46
C VAL A 6 16.24 15.94 -5.68
N ARG A 7 16.70 16.62 -4.63
CA ARG A 7 17.32 17.96 -4.75
C ARG A 7 18.66 17.92 -5.48
N SER A 8 19.46 16.87 -5.29
CA SER A 8 20.77 16.74 -5.95
C SER A 8 20.67 16.62 -7.47
N VAL A 9 19.55 16.13 -7.99
CA VAL A 9 19.25 16.10 -9.44
C VAL A 9 18.56 17.37 -9.94
N GLY A 10 18.50 18.43 -9.13
CA GLY A 10 18.09 19.78 -9.54
C GLY A 10 16.62 20.13 -9.30
N VAL A 11 15.83 19.28 -8.60
CA VAL A 11 14.44 19.61 -8.28
C VAL A 11 14.39 20.60 -7.09
N PRO A 12 13.80 21.80 -7.27
CA PRO A 12 13.69 22.77 -6.16
C PRO A 12 12.77 22.26 -5.05
N SER A 13 13.05 22.58 -3.78
CA SER A 13 12.24 22.13 -2.62
C SER A 13 10.75 22.44 -2.79
N LYS A 14 10.40 23.62 -3.29
CA LYS A 14 9.01 24.06 -3.52
C LYS A 14 8.24 23.19 -4.54
N ASN A 15 8.94 22.38 -5.32
CA ASN A 15 8.35 21.45 -6.28
C ASN A 15 8.29 20.01 -5.73
N ILE A 16 8.64 19.80 -4.47
CA ILE A 16 8.56 18.51 -3.79
C ILE A 16 7.44 18.61 -2.77
N VAL A 17 6.51 17.65 -2.83
CA VAL A 17 5.43 17.48 -1.87
C VAL A 17 5.52 16.08 -1.27
N VAL A 18 5.39 15.99 0.05
CA VAL A 18 5.14 14.75 0.77
C VAL A 18 3.67 14.75 1.14
N PHE A 19 2.95 13.70 0.75
CA PHE A 19 1.53 13.61 1.04
C PHE A 19 1.16 12.24 1.59
N ASP A 20 0.11 12.22 2.40
CA ASP A 20 -0.56 11.01 2.86
C ASP A 20 -2.07 11.21 2.73
N ARG A 21 -2.84 10.15 2.93
CA ARG A 21 -4.28 10.23 2.73
C ARG A 21 -4.94 11.12 3.77
N TYR A 22 -4.64 10.95 5.04
CA TYR A 22 -5.31 11.71 6.09
C TYR A 22 -4.40 12.77 6.71
N SER A 23 -4.91 14.00 6.87
CA SER A 23 -4.19 15.10 7.51
C SER A 23 -3.74 14.75 8.94
N TYR A 24 -4.53 13.97 9.68
CA TYR A 24 -4.15 13.55 11.02
C TYR A 24 -2.96 12.56 11.05
N GLU A 25 -2.75 11.76 10.01
CA GLU A 25 -1.60 10.84 9.93
C GLU A 25 -0.30 11.62 9.73
N ILE A 26 -0.35 12.69 8.94
CA ILE A 26 0.73 13.67 8.77
C ILE A 26 1.10 14.29 10.12
N ASP A 27 0.10 14.72 10.90
CA ASP A 27 0.29 15.37 12.20
C ASP A 27 0.88 14.40 13.24
N ILE A 28 0.32 13.18 13.34
CA ILE A 28 0.83 12.14 14.26
C ILE A 28 2.25 11.74 13.88
N GLY A 29 2.55 11.66 12.59
CA GLY A 29 3.89 11.37 12.08
C GLY A 29 4.89 12.52 12.26
N GLY A 30 4.44 13.73 12.64
CA GLY A 30 5.27 14.90 12.86
C GLY A 30 6.00 15.39 11.60
N TYR A 31 5.39 15.20 10.42
CA TYR A 31 6.05 15.41 9.13
C TYR A 31 6.57 16.85 8.99
N GLN A 32 5.83 17.83 9.49
CA GLN A 32 6.20 19.25 9.44
C GLN A 32 7.51 19.55 10.19
N THR A 33 7.86 18.75 11.20
CA THR A 33 9.09 18.90 11.98
C THR A 33 10.26 18.11 11.38
N LEU A 34 9.96 16.97 10.76
CA LEU A 34 10.97 16.07 10.18
C LEU A 34 11.44 16.49 8.79
N LEU A 35 10.60 17.23 8.06
CA LEU A 35 10.87 17.60 6.68
C LEU A 35 11.67 18.91 6.58
N PRO A 36 12.64 19.01 5.64
CA PRO A 36 13.37 20.25 5.41
C PRO A 36 12.44 21.41 5.01
N ALA A 37 12.87 22.64 5.32
CA ALA A 37 12.15 23.84 4.94
C ALA A 37 11.89 23.92 3.42
N GLY A 38 10.69 24.39 3.06
CA GLY A 38 10.26 24.59 1.68
C GLY A 38 9.73 23.35 0.97
N ILE A 39 9.64 22.20 1.65
CA ILE A 39 8.95 21.00 1.17
C ILE A 39 7.45 21.14 1.48
N GLY A 40 6.60 20.88 0.48
CA GLY A 40 5.15 20.83 0.69
C GLY A 40 4.75 19.62 1.51
N VAL A 41 3.78 19.77 2.40
CA VAL A 41 3.19 18.69 3.19
C VAL A 41 1.68 18.75 3.02
N LEU A 42 1.06 17.61 2.71
CA LEU A 42 -0.37 17.56 2.37
C LEU A 42 -1.03 16.30 2.92
N GLY A 43 -2.13 16.47 3.66
CA GLY A 43 -3.15 15.43 3.82
C GLY A 43 -4.22 15.61 2.74
N ILE A 44 -4.67 14.53 2.12
CA ILE A 44 -5.69 14.59 1.06
C ILE A 44 -7.10 14.77 1.66
N GLU A 45 -7.37 14.11 2.78
CA GLU A 45 -8.64 14.13 3.51
C GLU A 45 -8.40 14.72 4.92
N ASP A 46 -9.20 15.74 5.28
CA ASP A 46 -9.25 16.23 6.67
C ASP A 46 -10.11 15.33 7.58
N GLY A 47 -10.88 14.42 6.99
CA GLY A 47 -11.69 13.45 7.71
C GLY A 47 -12.48 12.53 6.78
N VAL A 48 -13.13 11.52 7.36
CA VAL A 48 -13.90 10.54 6.60
C VAL A 48 -15.00 11.23 5.79
N GLY A 49 -14.98 11.04 4.47
CA GLY A 49 -15.98 11.59 3.56
C GLY A 49 -15.64 12.99 3.03
N ASP A 50 -14.50 13.55 3.42
CA ASP A 50 -13.95 14.72 2.76
C ASP A 50 -13.58 14.39 1.31
N ILE A 51 -14.15 15.13 0.37
CA ILE A 51 -13.89 14.98 -1.07
C ILE A 51 -13.08 16.15 -1.64
N SER A 52 -12.75 17.15 -0.83
CA SER A 52 -12.14 18.41 -1.28
C SER A 52 -10.74 18.23 -1.86
N GLY A 53 -10.00 17.23 -1.37
CA GLY A 53 -8.69 16.85 -1.90
C GLY A 53 -8.71 16.02 -3.19
N TYR A 54 -9.88 15.76 -3.78
CA TYR A 54 -10.04 14.88 -4.94
C TYR A 54 -10.51 15.62 -6.20
N ASP A 55 -10.05 15.16 -7.37
CA ASP A 55 -10.52 15.64 -8.66
C ASP A 55 -11.69 14.77 -9.14
N LEU A 56 -12.89 15.36 -9.19
CA LEU A 56 -14.11 14.65 -9.55
C LEU A 56 -14.17 14.24 -11.03
N ASN A 57 -13.26 14.73 -11.88
CA ASN A 57 -13.16 14.35 -13.29
C ASN A 57 -12.17 13.22 -13.55
N VAL A 58 -11.34 12.85 -12.56
CA VAL A 58 -10.32 11.81 -12.68
C VAL A 58 -10.63 10.70 -11.68
N TYR A 59 -11.12 9.57 -12.19
CA TYR A 59 -11.61 8.50 -11.33
C TYR A 59 -11.35 7.10 -11.90
N CYS A 60 -11.32 6.12 -11.01
CA CYS A 60 -11.42 4.71 -11.33
C CYS A 60 -12.89 4.29 -11.15
N ASP A 61 -13.51 3.76 -12.20
CA ASP A 61 -14.92 3.36 -12.21
C ASP A 61 -15.06 1.83 -12.20
N VAL A 62 -15.77 1.30 -11.21
CA VAL A 62 -15.98 -0.14 -11.03
C VAL A 62 -17.36 -0.41 -10.43
N ASN A 63 -18.07 -1.41 -10.97
CA ASN A 63 -19.48 -1.66 -10.65
C ASN A 63 -19.76 -3.01 -9.96
N PHE A 64 -18.74 -3.78 -9.60
CA PHE A 64 -18.90 -5.10 -8.99
C PHE A 64 -19.26 -5.07 -7.49
N PHE A 65 -19.64 -3.90 -6.96
CA PHE A 65 -20.07 -3.69 -5.57
C PHE A 65 -21.60 -3.61 -5.40
N GLY A 66 -22.35 -3.46 -6.49
CA GLY A 66 -23.80 -3.30 -6.45
C GLY A 66 -24.27 -2.01 -5.76
N GLU A 67 -23.40 -1.01 -5.67
CA GLU A 67 -23.71 0.32 -5.11
C GLU A 67 -24.01 1.33 -6.23
N TRP A 68 -24.59 2.47 -5.86
CA TRP A 68 -24.94 3.52 -6.83
C TRP A 68 -23.74 4.37 -7.25
N GLU A 69 -22.85 4.70 -6.32
CA GLU A 69 -21.61 5.45 -6.61
C GLU A 69 -20.46 4.47 -6.92
N THR A 70 -20.21 4.26 -8.21
CA THR A 70 -19.21 3.31 -8.71
C THR A 70 -17.81 3.92 -8.81
N ARG A 71 -17.66 5.24 -8.65
CA ARG A 71 -16.39 5.94 -8.84
C ARG A 71 -15.59 6.04 -7.56
N SER A 72 -14.29 5.89 -7.73
CA SER A 72 -13.25 6.28 -6.79
C SER A 72 -12.46 7.41 -7.41
N TYR A 73 -12.51 8.60 -6.81
CA TYR A 73 -11.86 9.80 -7.32
C TYR A 73 -10.40 9.85 -6.94
N MET A 74 -9.56 10.36 -7.83
CA MET A 74 -8.12 10.49 -7.65
C MET A 74 -7.79 11.80 -6.92
N ALA A 75 -6.84 11.75 -5.99
CA ALA A 75 -6.38 12.94 -5.28
C ALA A 75 -5.88 14.01 -6.27
N SER A 76 -6.31 15.26 -6.08
CA SER A 76 -5.98 16.40 -6.93
C SER A 76 -4.47 16.61 -7.06
N VAL A 77 -3.72 16.35 -5.99
CA VAL A 77 -2.24 16.42 -5.99
C VAL A 77 -1.63 15.47 -7.03
N VAL A 78 -2.19 14.26 -7.17
CA VAL A 78 -1.75 13.27 -8.16
C VAL A 78 -2.31 13.58 -9.53
N ALA A 79 -3.57 13.99 -9.64
CA ALA A 79 -4.19 14.30 -10.91
C ALA A 79 -3.49 15.50 -11.60
N GLN A 80 -3.28 16.60 -10.85
CA GLN A 80 -2.97 17.91 -11.43
C GLN A 80 -1.60 18.47 -11.03
N ASN A 81 -1.09 18.21 -9.83
CA ASN A 81 0.04 18.99 -9.29
C ASN A 81 1.40 18.35 -9.50
N VAL A 82 1.54 17.04 -9.28
CA VAL A 82 2.84 16.35 -9.40
C VAL A 82 3.03 15.71 -10.77
N THR A 83 4.28 15.59 -11.21
CA THR A 83 4.67 14.95 -12.47
C THR A 83 5.30 13.57 -12.30
N LYS A 84 5.84 13.29 -11.11
CA LYS A 84 6.49 12.03 -10.73
C LYS A 84 6.19 11.72 -9.26
N ILE A 85 6.04 10.44 -8.95
CA ILE A 85 5.74 9.91 -7.62
C ILE A 85 6.83 8.90 -7.24
N ILE A 86 7.42 9.14 -6.06
CA ILE A 86 8.23 8.16 -5.35
C ILE A 86 7.35 7.59 -4.24
N ASN A 87 7.02 6.31 -4.35
CA ASN A 87 6.19 5.59 -3.39
C ASN A 87 7.04 5.09 -2.23
N VAL A 88 6.59 5.26 -0.99
CA VAL A 88 7.31 4.83 0.21
C VAL A 88 6.41 3.94 1.07
N PRO A 89 6.11 2.70 0.63
CA PRO A 89 5.27 1.78 1.39
C PRO A 89 6.04 1.14 2.55
N THR A 90 5.33 0.50 3.47
CA THR A 90 5.90 -0.36 4.51
C THR A 90 5.61 -1.83 4.22
N MET A 91 6.54 -2.72 4.52
CA MET A 91 6.38 -4.17 4.40
C MET A 91 5.45 -4.72 5.49
N LYS A 92 4.21 -5.07 5.14
CA LYS A 92 3.22 -5.58 6.11
C LYS A 92 2.13 -6.45 5.52
N ASP A 93 1.69 -7.42 6.32
CA ASP A 93 0.43 -8.15 6.17
C ASP A 93 -0.75 -7.15 6.12
N HIS A 94 -1.83 -7.60 5.51
CA HIS A 94 -3.10 -6.92 5.54
C HIS A 94 -4.22 -7.97 5.60
N SER A 95 -5.09 -7.87 6.60
CA SER A 95 -6.17 -8.84 6.84
C SER A 95 -7.05 -9.10 5.60
N ALA A 96 -7.36 -8.08 4.79
CA ALA A 96 -8.08 -8.23 3.52
C ALA A 96 -7.20 -8.52 2.28
N ALA A 97 -6.24 -7.66 1.93
CA ALA A 97 -5.48 -7.80 0.69
C ALA A 97 -4.37 -8.88 0.72
N GLY A 98 -4.09 -9.46 1.89
CA GLY A 98 -2.92 -10.30 2.12
C GLY A 98 -1.72 -9.46 2.53
N VAL A 99 -1.29 -8.54 1.66
CA VAL A 99 -0.22 -7.58 1.93
C VAL A 99 -0.67 -6.17 1.59
N THR A 100 0.02 -5.15 2.13
CA THR A 100 -0.21 -3.78 1.65
C THR A 100 0.65 -3.46 0.44
N GLY A 101 1.96 -3.58 0.55
CA GLY A 101 2.83 -3.31 -0.59
C GLY A 101 2.75 -1.93 -1.20
N CYS A 102 3.48 -1.79 -2.31
CA CYS A 102 3.51 -0.66 -3.20
C CYS A 102 2.13 -0.40 -3.81
N LEU A 103 1.47 -1.46 -4.28
CA LEU A 103 0.23 -1.37 -5.04
C LEU A 103 -0.91 -0.85 -4.16
N LYS A 104 -1.11 -1.38 -2.95
CA LYS A 104 -2.16 -0.85 -2.07
C LYS A 104 -1.82 0.54 -1.56
N ASN A 105 -0.54 0.83 -1.28
CA ASN A 105 -0.13 2.16 -0.84
C ASN A 105 -0.48 3.22 -1.90
N LEU A 106 -0.20 2.95 -3.18
CA LEU A 106 -0.59 3.83 -4.28
C LEU A 106 -2.12 3.87 -4.46
N GLY A 107 -2.75 2.72 -4.68
CA GLY A 107 -4.18 2.67 -4.97
C GLY A 107 -5.03 3.28 -3.86
N TYR A 108 -4.82 2.88 -2.60
CA TYR A 108 -5.69 3.29 -1.50
C TYR A 108 -5.27 4.59 -0.83
N GLY A 109 -4.01 5.01 -1.01
CA GLY A 109 -3.53 6.31 -0.56
C GLY A 109 -3.98 7.44 -1.48
N VAL A 110 -4.23 7.15 -2.77
CA VAL A 110 -4.53 8.17 -3.78
C VAL A 110 -6.02 8.25 -4.12
N PHE A 111 -6.77 7.16 -3.96
CA PHE A 111 -8.19 7.12 -4.30
C PHE A 111 -9.10 7.13 -3.07
N ASN A 112 -10.21 7.86 -3.15
CA ASN A 112 -11.29 7.74 -2.16
C ASN A 112 -12.21 6.54 -2.47
N ASN A 113 -13.25 6.38 -1.64
CA ASN A 113 -14.27 5.35 -1.81
C ASN A 113 -13.66 3.94 -1.95
N VAL A 114 -12.62 3.63 -1.16
CA VAL A 114 -11.97 2.30 -1.16
C VAL A 114 -12.54 1.37 -0.11
N ALA A 115 -13.20 1.92 0.93
CA ALA A 115 -13.77 1.15 2.04
C ALA A 115 -14.84 0.14 1.57
N ARG A 116 -15.56 0.45 0.48
CA ARG A 116 -16.53 -0.44 -0.17
C ARG A 116 -16.00 -1.82 -0.55
N SER A 117 -14.69 -1.97 -0.70
CA SER A 117 -14.02 -3.24 -1.01
C SER A 117 -13.86 -4.18 0.19
N HIS A 118 -14.11 -3.70 1.42
CA HIS A 118 -13.92 -4.44 2.68
C HIS A 118 -15.28 -4.88 3.24
N ARG A 119 -15.85 -5.98 2.71
CA ARG A 119 -17.18 -6.50 3.09
C ARG A 119 -17.06 -7.86 3.80
N ALA A 120 -16.66 -7.84 5.06
CA ALA A 120 -16.33 -9.04 5.82
C ALA A 120 -17.44 -10.12 5.73
N PRO A 121 -17.07 -11.41 5.55
CA PRO A 121 -15.71 -11.93 5.53
C PRO A 121 -15.03 -11.82 4.16
N TYR A 122 -15.73 -11.35 3.13
CA TYR A 122 -15.16 -11.21 1.79
C TYR A 122 -14.49 -9.86 1.59
N SER A 123 -13.53 -9.82 0.69
CA SER A 123 -12.99 -8.56 0.23
C SER A 123 -12.80 -8.61 -1.27
N PHE A 124 -12.80 -7.42 -1.87
CA PHE A 124 -12.67 -7.20 -3.30
C PHE A 124 -11.46 -6.34 -3.60
N THR A 125 -10.44 -6.41 -2.74
CA THR A 125 -9.16 -5.74 -2.94
C THR A 125 -8.46 -6.27 -4.21
N ASP A 126 -8.78 -7.50 -4.59
CA ASP A 126 -8.51 -8.10 -5.90
C ASP A 126 -9.81 -8.16 -6.72
N PRO A 127 -9.90 -7.53 -7.91
CA PRO A 127 -8.81 -6.88 -8.65
C PRO A 127 -8.68 -5.36 -8.39
N LEU A 128 -9.46 -4.78 -7.47
CA LEU A 128 -9.60 -3.32 -7.33
C LEU A 128 -8.26 -2.56 -7.22
N ILE A 129 -7.34 -3.06 -6.39
CA ILE A 129 -6.03 -2.42 -6.20
C ILE A 129 -5.29 -2.28 -7.54
N GLY A 130 -5.26 -3.35 -8.34
CA GLY A 130 -4.62 -3.33 -9.66
C GLY A 130 -5.32 -2.36 -10.63
N LEU A 131 -6.65 -2.33 -10.62
CA LEU A 131 -7.43 -1.41 -11.47
C LEU A 131 -7.13 0.06 -11.14
N MET A 132 -7.09 0.41 -9.86
CA MET A 132 -6.74 1.76 -9.41
C MET A 132 -5.33 2.14 -9.83
N CYS A 133 -4.33 1.29 -9.59
CA CYS A 133 -2.95 1.54 -10.02
C CYS A 133 -2.78 1.64 -11.54
N SER A 134 -3.69 1.04 -12.32
CA SER A 134 -3.69 1.14 -13.79
C SER A 134 -4.35 2.41 -14.34
N THR A 135 -5.03 3.18 -13.49
CA THR A 135 -5.76 4.40 -13.88
C THR A 135 -4.78 5.56 -14.08
N GLU A 136 -4.91 6.30 -15.19
CA GLU A 136 -4.10 7.50 -15.43
C GLU A 136 -4.67 8.73 -14.71
N PRO A 137 -3.81 9.68 -14.29
CA PRO A 137 -2.37 9.73 -14.49
C PRO A 137 -1.51 8.99 -13.44
N LEU A 138 -2.10 8.24 -12.50
CA LEU A 138 -1.35 7.56 -11.43
C LEU A 138 -0.30 6.59 -11.98
N ARG A 139 -0.69 5.77 -12.97
CA ARG A 139 0.19 4.79 -13.60
C ARG A 139 1.45 5.43 -14.18
N SER A 140 1.31 6.46 -15.01
CA SER A 140 2.45 7.12 -15.68
C SER A 140 3.31 7.99 -14.76
N LYS A 141 2.76 8.43 -13.62
CA LYS A 141 3.48 9.25 -12.64
C LYS A 141 4.27 8.44 -11.63
N SER A 142 3.89 7.19 -11.35
CA SER A 142 4.59 6.32 -10.40
C SER A 142 5.89 5.76 -11.00
N VAL A 143 7.05 6.15 -10.47
CA VAL A 143 8.35 5.85 -11.11
C VAL A 143 9.39 5.16 -10.24
N LEU A 144 9.25 5.23 -8.92
CA LEU A 144 10.17 4.60 -7.97
C LEU A 144 9.39 4.18 -6.74
N HIS A 145 9.73 3.02 -6.19
CA HIS A 145 9.17 2.51 -4.95
C HIS A 145 10.30 2.11 -4.00
N ILE A 146 10.19 2.56 -2.76
CA ILE A 146 11.16 2.34 -1.68
C ILE A 146 10.39 1.76 -0.51
N MET A 147 10.28 0.44 -0.47
CA MET A 147 9.57 -0.26 0.61
C MET A 147 10.44 -0.34 1.85
N ASP A 148 9.92 0.21 2.94
CA ASP A 148 10.48 0.08 4.28
C ASP A 148 10.11 -1.28 4.88
N GLY A 149 11.09 -2.18 4.94
CA GLY A 149 11.03 -3.45 5.64
C GLY A 149 11.96 -3.48 6.85
N MET A 150 12.20 -2.34 7.52
CA MET A 150 12.93 -2.31 8.78
C MET A 150 12.17 -3.08 9.85
N ARG A 151 10.85 -2.85 9.90
CA ARG A 151 9.88 -3.57 10.74
C ARG A 151 8.86 -4.26 9.84
N GLU A 152 9.07 -5.55 9.62
CA GLU A 152 8.14 -6.41 8.90
C GLU A 152 6.98 -6.78 9.83
N VAL A 153 5.76 -6.40 9.46
CA VAL A 153 4.54 -6.87 10.13
C VAL A 153 4.06 -8.12 9.42
N TRP A 154 4.21 -9.29 10.04
CA TRP A 154 3.84 -10.57 9.40
C TRP A 154 2.41 -11.03 9.75
N HIS A 155 1.75 -10.36 10.70
CA HIS A 155 0.34 -10.54 11.04
C HIS A 155 -0.25 -9.32 11.79
N GLY A 156 -1.58 -9.24 11.88
CA GLY A 156 -2.30 -8.17 12.57
C GLY A 156 -2.35 -6.86 11.78
N GLY A 157 -1.96 -6.86 10.51
CA GLY A 157 -1.94 -5.65 9.71
C GLY A 157 -3.37 -5.16 9.33
N PRO A 158 -3.54 -3.85 9.08
CA PRO A 158 -2.47 -2.87 8.87
C PRO A 158 -2.01 -2.12 10.14
N LEU A 159 -2.68 -2.28 11.29
CA LEU A 159 -2.49 -1.44 12.48
C LEU A 159 -2.00 -2.21 13.72
N THR A 160 -1.29 -3.33 13.55
CA THR A 160 -0.83 -4.10 14.71
C THR A 160 0.06 -3.27 15.62
N GLN A 161 -0.17 -3.39 16.92
CA GLN A 161 0.75 -2.92 17.96
C GLN A 161 1.39 -4.09 18.73
N VAL A 162 1.03 -5.33 18.38
CA VAL A 162 1.49 -6.54 19.04
C VAL A 162 2.90 -6.89 18.57
N GLN A 163 3.86 -6.76 19.49
CA GLN A 163 5.29 -6.88 19.18
C GLN A 163 5.67 -8.25 18.63
N ASP A 164 4.99 -9.32 19.06
CA ASP A 164 5.23 -10.68 18.57
C ASP A 164 4.97 -10.82 17.06
N PHE A 165 4.12 -9.96 16.50
CA PHE A 165 3.78 -9.92 15.08
C PHE A 165 4.66 -8.95 14.26
N ILE A 166 5.67 -8.35 14.89
CA ILE A 166 6.64 -7.44 14.27
C ILE A 166 8.02 -8.08 14.28
N PHE A 167 8.60 -8.26 13.10
CA PHE A 167 9.95 -8.78 12.93
C PHE A 167 10.91 -7.66 12.48
N GLN A 168 12.06 -7.54 13.15
CA GLN A 168 13.09 -6.57 12.78
C GLN A 168 13.91 -7.10 11.60
N ALA A 169 13.33 -7.06 10.40
CA ALA A 169 13.97 -7.57 9.19
C ALA A 169 15.18 -6.71 8.77
N GLY A 170 15.13 -5.39 9.00
CA GLY A 170 16.25 -4.49 8.68
C GLY A 170 16.53 -4.40 7.18
N THR A 171 15.48 -4.43 6.34
CA THR A 171 15.60 -4.47 4.88
C THR A 171 14.93 -3.29 4.21
N LEU A 172 15.44 -2.88 3.05
CA LEU A 172 14.75 -1.98 2.12
C LEU A 172 14.63 -2.69 0.77
N LEU A 173 13.45 -2.64 0.15
CA LEU A 173 13.27 -3.05 -1.24
C LEU A 173 13.12 -1.80 -2.11
N ILE A 174 13.98 -1.67 -3.11
CA ILE A 174 14.04 -0.49 -3.96
C ILE A 174 13.92 -0.94 -5.41
N GLY A 175 12.97 -0.35 -6.15
CA GLY A 175 12.77 -0.70 -7.55
C GLY A 175 11.73 0.17 -8.24
N THR A 176 11.68 0.08 -9.56
CA THR A 176 10.73 0.82 -10.40
C THR A 176 9.49 0.00 -10.77
N ASP A 177 9.47 -1.29 -10.40
CA ASP A 177 8.38 -2.22 -10.66
C ASP A 177 7.64 -2.52 -9.33
N PRO A 178 6.42 -2.00 -9.13
CA PRO A 178 5.68 -2.21 -7.89
C PRO A 178 5.18 -3.64 -7.74
N VAL A 179 4.91 -4.34 -8.85
CA VAL A 179 4.43 -5.74 -8.84
C VAL A 179 5.56 -6.66 -8.39
N ALA A 180 6.79 -6.43 -8.89
CA ALA A 180 7.95 -7.21 -8.50
C ALA A 180 8.27 -7.06 -7.00
N ILE A 181 8.20 -5.84 -6.47
CA ILE A 181 8.42 -5.59 -5.04
C ILE A 181 7.34 -6.26 -4.19
N ASP A 182 6.08 -6.14 -4.56
CA ASP A 182 4.97 -6.74 -3.80
C ASP A 182 4.98 -8.28 -3.89
N THR A 183 5.51 -8.82 -4.99
CA THR A 183 5.76 -10.27 -5.11
C THR A 183 6.82 -10.73 -4.11
N ILE A 184 7.90 -9.95 -3.92
CA ILE A 184 8.92 -10.24 -2.91
C ILE A 184 8.35 -10.10 -1.49
N GLU A 185 7.54 -9.08 -1.23
CA GLU A 185 6.85 -8.92 0.06
C GLU A 185 5.94 -10.12 0.36
N LEU A 186 5.13 -10.56 -0.61
CA LEU A 186 4.26 -11.73 -0.48
C LEU A 186 5.04 -12.98 -0.08
N GLU A 187 6.16 -13.28 -0.76
CA GLU A 187 7.00 -14.42 -0.40
C GLU A 187 7.65 -14.27 0.97
N THR A 188 8.06 -13.05 1.33
CA THR A 188 8.70 -12.76 2.62
C THR A 188 7.73 -13.00 3.77
N ILE A 189 6.52 -12.43 3.68
CA ILE A 189 5.48 -12.60 4.70
C ILE A 189 4.99 -14.04 4.75
N GLU A 190 4.78 -14.71 3.60
CA GLU A 190 4.37 -16.12 3.58
C GLU A 190 5.40 -17.02 4.27
N LYS A 191 6.69 -16.80 3.97
CA LYS A 191 7.79 -17.51 4.63
C LYS A 191 7.75 -17.27 6.14
N LYS A 192 7.57 -16.02 6.58
CA LYS A 192 7.53 -15.68 8.00
C LYS A 192 6.35 -16.32 8.72
N ARG A 193 5.16 -16.29 8.10
CA ARG A 193 3.95 -16.95 8.63
C ARG A 193 4.19 -18.46 8.80
N LYS A 194 4.77 -19.10 7.79
CA LYS A 194 5.13 -20.53 7.85
C LYS A 194 6.13 -20.84 8.96
N GLU A 195 7.19 -20.04 9.12
CA GLU A 195 8.16 -20.19 10.22
C GLU A 195 7.52 -20.09 11.60
N LYS A 196 6.46 -19.29 11.73
CA LYS A 196 5.70 -19.09 12.97
C LYS A 196 4.58 -20.11 13.16
N GLY A 197 4.41 -21.07 12.25
CA GLY A 197 3.31 -22.03 12.29
C GLY A 197 1.93 -21.41 12.05
N ALA A 198 1.89 -20.17 11.54
CA ALA A 198 0.65 -19.51 11.18
C ALA A 198 0.14 -20.04 9.83
N PRO A 199 -1.18 -20.00 9.58
CA PRO A 199 -1.70 -20.44 8.30
C PRO A 199 -1.25 -19.56 7.13
N SER A 200 -1.15 -20.17 5.95
CA SER A 200 -0.71 -19.49 4.72
C SER A 200 -1.53 -18.23 4.44
N ILE A 201 -0.88 -17.20 3.89
CA ILE A 201 -1.53 -15.99 3.40
C ILE A 201 -2.56 -16.28 2.29
N TRP A 202 -2.40 -17.40 1.59
CA TRP A 202 -3.28 -17.88 0.53
C TRP A 202 -4.43 -18.76 1.04
N GLN A 203 -4.44 -19.10 2.34
CA GLN A 203 -5.42 -20.04 2.87
C GLN A 203 -6.84 -19.44 2.83
N HIS A 204 -7.79 -20.28 2.42
CA HIS A 204 -9.21 -19.99 2.48
C HIS A 204 -9.91 -21.04 3.34
N ASP A 205 -9.93 -20.83 4.66
CA ASP A 205 -10.56 -21.73 5.63
C ASP A 205 -11.55 -20.96 6.50
N PRO A 206 -12.85 -21.30 6.51
CA PRO A 206 -13.85 -20.65 7.36
C PRO A 206 -13.49 -20.63 8.85
N LYS A 207 -12.72 -21.62 9.36
CA LYS A 207 -12.30 -21.67 10.78
C LYS A 207 -11.29 -20.59 11.15
N SER A 208 -10.59 -20.04 10.16
CA SER A 208 -9.66 -18.93 10.35
C SER A 208 -10.35 -17.57 10.44
N ILE A 209 -11.64 -17.48 10.07
CA ILE A 209 -12.36 -16.20 10.08
C ILE A 209 -12.91 -15.90 11.47
N THR A 210 -12.73 -14.66 11.92
CA THR A 210 -13.31 -14.13 13.16
C THR A 210 -13.80 -12.70 12.96
N ALA A 211 -14.86 -12.32 13.68
CA ALA A 211 -15.28 -10.92 13.83
C ALA A 211 -14.70 -10.27 15.09
N ASN A 212 -13.99 -11.03 15.92
CA ASN A 212 -13.40 -10.56 17.16
C ASN A 212 -11.99 -9.99 16.88
N ASN A 213 -11.85 -8.68 16.98
CA ASN A 213 -10.56 -8.01 16.79
C ASN A 213 -9.51 -8.48 17.81
N MET A 214 -9.90 -8.81 19.04
CA MET A 214 -8.95 -9.31 20.04
C MET A 214 -8.36 -10.65 19.62
N GLU A 215 -9.17 -11.56 19.07
CA GLU A 215 -8.64 -12.81 18.51
C GLU A 215 -7.69 -12.53 17.35
N PHE A 216 -8.07 -11.67 16.40
CA PHE A 216 -7.22 -11.31 15.28
C PHE A 216 -5.86 -10.72 15.72
N PHE A 217 -5.83 -9.84 16.71
CA PHE A 217 -4.57 -9.24 17.17
C PHE A 217 -3.73 -10.14 18.07
N HIS A 218 -4.23 -11.29 18.53
CA HIS A 218 -3.51 -12.18 19.46
C HIS A 218 -3.36 -13.63 18.99
N ASP A 219 -4.02 -14.03 17.90
CA ASP A 219 -3.96 -15.36 17.33
C ASP A 219 -3.74 -15.29 15.82
N ALA A 220 -2.52 -15.64 15.38
CA ALA A 220 -2.13 -15.62 13.97
C ALA A 220 -2.88 -16.62 13.08
N SER A 221 -3.65 -17.55 13.68
CA SER A 221 -4.58 -18.43 12.97
C SER A 221 -5.92 -17.76 12.64
N LYS A 222 -6.20 -16.60 13.22
CA LYS A 222 -7.43 -15.83 13.03
C LYS A 222 -7.23 -14.66 12.07
N ASN A 223 -8.27 -14.34 11.32
CA ASN A 223 -8.27 -13.24 10.37
C ASN A 223 -9.66 -12.66 10.19
N LEU A 224 -9.73 -11.38 9.82
CA LEU A 224 -11.01 -10.66 9.65
C LEU A 224 -11.67 -10.94 8.29
N PHE A 225 -10.87 -11.31 7.28
CA PHE A 225 -11.33 -11.52 5.92
C PHE A 225 -10.72 -12.79 5.32
N TYR A 226 -11.33 -13.30 4.26
CA TYR A 226 -10.58 -14.12 3.32
C TYR A 226 -9.59 -13.22 2.57
N ARG A 227 -8.30 -13.49 2.77
CA ARG A 227 -7.23 -12.70 2.16
C ARG A 227 -7.31 -12.78 0.64
N ARG A 228 -6.94 -11.70 -0.04
CA ARG A 228 -6.88 -11.58 -1.50
C ARG A 228 -5.46 -11.19 -1.98
N PRO A 229 -4.43 -12.00 -1.66
CA PRO A 229 -3.05 -11.75 -2.12
C PRO A 229 -2.91 -11.80 -3.65
N GLY A 230 -3.89 -12.40 -4.34
CA GLY A 230 -3.96 -12.43 -5.81
C GLY A 230 -4.00 -11.06 -6.50
N HIS A 231 -4.27 -9.97 -5.78
CA HIS A 231 -4.27 -8.62 -6.35
C HIS A 231 -2.92 -8.25 -7.02
N VAL A 232 -1.79 -8.79 -6.52
CA VAL A 232 -0.47 -8.59 -7.13
C VAL A 232 -0.38 -9.25 -8.50
N ALA A 233 -0.85 -10.49 -8.63
CA ALA A 233 -0.90 -11.19 -9.92
C ALA A 233 -1.91 -10.54 -10.89
N SER A 234 -3.04 -10.05 -10.37
CA SER A 234 -4.01 -9.28 -11.16
C SER A 234 -3.40 -7.97 -11.68
N ALA A 235 -2.62 -7.25 -10.86
CA ALA A 235 -1.87 -6.08 -11.29
C ALA A 235 -0.83 -6.40 -12.38
N ALA A 236 -0.12 -7.54 -12.26
CA ALA A 236 0.80 -8.01 -13.30
C ALA A 236 0.09 -8.19 -14.66
N LYS A 237 -1.11 -8.79 -14.66
CA LYS A 237 -1.93 -8.98 -15.88
C LYS A 237 -2.39 -7.67 -16.50
N LEU A 238 -2.51 -6.60 -15.71
CA LEU A 238 -2.80 -5.24 -16.19
C LEU A 238 -1.55 -4.51 -16.73
N GLY A 239 -0.39 -5.19 -16.74
CA GLY A 239 0.87 -4.66 -17.24
C GLY A 239 1.52 -3.64 -16.30
N LEU A 240 1.24 -3.72 -15.00
CA LEU A 240 1.88 -2.85 -13.99
C LEU A 240 3.29 -3.30 -13.60
N GLY A 241 3.69 -4.50 -14.02
CA GLY A 241 5.00 -5.06 -13.71
C GLY A 241 5.03 -6.59 -13.78
N VAL A 242 6.11 -7.17 -13.28
CA VAL A 242 6.40 -8.61 -13.34
C VAL A 242 6.12 -9.29 -12.00
N GLY A 243 5.13 -10.20 -11.98
CA GLY A 243 4.76 -10.97 -10.79
C GLY A 243 5.35 -12.38 -10.71
N GLU A 244 6.13 -12.80 -11.71
CA GLU A 244 6.75 -14.13 -11.73
C GLU A 244 8.16 -14.04 -11.13
N MET A 245 8.38 -14.66 -9.96
CA MET A 245 9.62 -14.52 -9.21
C MET A 245 10.89 -14.88 -10.01
N SER A 246 10.81 -15.86 -10.90
CA SER A 246 11.91 -16.28 -11.78
C SER A 246 12.36 -15.20 -12.79
N LYS A 247 11.51 -14.19 -13.06
CA LYS A 247 11.74 -13.11 -14.02
C LYS A 247 12.12 -11.78 -13.34
N ILE A 248 12.14 -11.74 -12.02
CA ILE A 248 12.51 -10.54 -11.26
C ILE A 248 14.05 -10.51 -11.13
N ASP A 249 14.72 -9.53 -11.75
CA ASP A 249 16.15 -9.28 -11.50
C ASP A 249 16.31 -8.62 -10.12
N ARG A 250 16.76 -9.41 -9.14
CA ARG A 250 16.98 -8.96 -7.77
C ARG A 250 18.47 -9.03 -7.42
N ARG A 251 19.00 -7.91 -6.95
CA ARG A 251 20.34 -7.82 -6.37
C ARG A 251 20.24 -7.49 -4.89
N THR A 252 21.00 -8.21 -4.06
CA THR A 252 21.02 -7.97 -2.62
C THR A 252 22.34 -7.29 -2.25
N MET A 253 22.24 -6.14 -1.59
CA MET A 253 23.39 -5.40 -1.07
C MET A 253 23.30 -5.38 0.45
N ARG A 254 24.42 -5.65 1.14
CA ARG A 254 24.53 -5.45 2.58
C ARG A 254 25.13 -4.07 2.82
N LEU A 255 24.41 -3.23 3.54
CA LEU A 255 24.94 -1.97 4.03
C LEU A 255 25.81 -2.26 5.27
N ALA A 256 26.97 -1.63 5.32
CA ALA A 256 27.97 -1.81 6.38
C ALA A 256 27.58 -1.06 7.66
#